data_AF-A0A8K0NBE7-F1
#
_entry.id   AF-A0A8K0NBE7-F1
#
_cell.length_a   1.000
_cell.length_b   1.000
_cell.length_c   1.000
_cell.angle_alpha   90.00
_cell.angle_beta   90.00
_cell.angle_gamma   90.00
#
_symmetry.space_group_name_H-M   'P 1'
#
loop_
_entity.id
_entity.type
_entity.pdbx_description
1 polymer ?
#
loop_
_entity_poly.entity_id
_entity_poly.type
_entity_poly.pdbx_seq_one_letter_code
_entity_poly.pdbx_strand_id
1 'polypeptide(L)' 'MTEQEFRNWLKKVDLNGDGRISSGELKQALHVLGISWPTARAWWAVRKNDVNHNHYIDGDLEMKKLTQYAAKHWGVVVRA' A
#
# COMPACT_ATOMS: atom_id res chain seq x y z
N MET A 1 8.40 8.53 -8.23
CA MET A 1 8.53 7.07 -8.37
C MET A 1 7.60 6.62 -9.49
N THR A 2 7.93 5.61 -10.27
CA THR A 2 7.03 5.06 -11.32
C THR A 2 6.04 4.05 -10.74
N GLU A 3 4.97 3.70 -11.48
CA GLU A 3 4.02 2.66 -11.03
C GLU A 3 4.74 1.32 -10.76
N GLN A 4 5.77 1.00 -11.57
CA GLN A 4 6.65 -0.15 -11.38
C GLN A 4 7.54 -0.04 -10.14
N GLU A 5 8.13 1.13 -9.88
CA GLU A 5 8.92 1.34 -8.67
C GLU A 5 8.04 1.22 -7.42
N PHE A 6 6.79 1.71 -7.47
CA PHE A 6 5.85 1.57 -6.36
C PHE A 6 5.48 0.10 -6.16
N ARG A 7 5.21 -0.64 -7.22
CA ARG A 7 4.99 -2.10 -7.15
C ARG A 7 6.19 -2.84 -6.59
N ASN A 8 7.40 -2.48 -6.99
CA ASN A 8 8.62 -3.09 -6.45
C ASN A 8 8.88 -2.70 -4.99
N TRP A 9 8.55 -1.47 -4.61
CA TRP A 9 8.60 -1.02 -3.22
C TRP A 9 7.58 -1.78 -2.36
N LEU A 10 6.35 -1.93 -2.85
CA LEU A 10 5.31 -2.73 -2.22
C LEU A 10 5.74 -4.20 -2.05
N LYS A 11 6.41 -4.79 -3.04
CA LYS A 11 7.02 -6.13 -2.91
C LYS A 11 8.14 -6.21 -1.87
N LYS A 12 8.80 -5.10 -1.53
CA LYS A 12 9.78 -5.04 -0.43
C LYS A 12 9.11 -4.84 0.93
N VAL A 13 7.87 -4.32 0.94
CA VAL A 13 7.05 -4.13 2.13
C VAL A 13 6.38 -5.44 2.54
N ASP A 14 6.06 -6.29 1.58
CA ASP A 14 5.71 -7.70 1.80
C ASP A 14 6.88 -8.40 2.51
N LEU A 15 6.76 -8.59 3.82
CA LEU A 15 7.80 -9.15 4.68
C LEU A 15 7.66 -10.66 4.80
N ASN A 16 6.44 -11.18 4.60
CA ASN A 16 6.15 -12.60 4.70
C ASN A 16 6.31 -13.33 3.35
N GLY A 17 6.44 -12.59 2.25
CA GLY A 17 6.65 -13.10 0.90
C GLY A 17 5.42 -13.80 0.32
N ASP A 18 4.23 -13.50 0.85
CA ASP A 18 2.98 -14.13 0.41
C ASP A 18 2.41 -13.49 -0.87
N GLY A 19 3.01 -12.40 -1.34
CA GLY A 19 2.59 -11.65 -2.52
C GLY A 19 1.38 -10.75 -2.28
N ARG A 20 1.00 -10.56 -1.01
CA ARG A 20 -0.11 -9.73 -0.54
C ARG A 20 0.41 -8.72 0.46
N ILE A 21 -0.37 -7.66 0.68
CA ILE A 21 0.01 -6.62 1.64
C ILE A 21 -1.06 -6.55 2.70
N SER A 22 -0.68 -6.94 3.90
CA SER A 22 -1.52 -6.81 5.08
C SER A 22 -1.54 -5.36 5.60
N SER A 23 -2.56 -5.03 6.39
CA SER A 23 -2.61 -3.76 7.12
C SER A 23 -1.40 -3.55 8.05
N GLY A 24 -0.83 -4.65 8.58
CA GLY A 24 0.37 -4.63 9.42
C GLY A 24 1.63 -4.25 8.65
N GLU A 25 1.83 -4.83 7.47
CA GLU A 25 2.96 -4.51 6.59
C GLU A 25 2.86 -3.10 6.04
N LEU A 26 1.66 -2.70 5.60
CA LEU A 26 1.42 -1.33 5.15
C LEU A 26 1.67 -0.32 6.27
N LYS A 27 1.29 -0.63 7.52
CA LYS A 27 1.60 0.19 8.68
C LYS A 27 3.11 0.31 8.89
N GLN A 28 3.87 -0.79 8.82
CA GLN A 28 5.33 -0.74 8.94
C GLN A 28 5.95 0.10 7.83
N ALA A 29 5.48 -0.05 6.59
CA ALA A 29 5.94 0.74 5.47
C ALA A 29 5.69 2.25 5.66
N LEU A 30 4.50 2.62 6.12
CA LEU A 30 4.17 4.00 6.45
C LEU A 30 5.03 4.55 7.60
N HIS A 31 5.36 3.70 8.57
CA HIS A 31 6.25 4.05 9.66
C HIS A 31 7.68 4.32 9.15
N VAL A 32 8.20 3.46 8.26
CA VAL A 32 9.51 3.65 7.62
C VAL A 32 9.54 4.91 6.74
N LEU A 33 8.43 5.24 6.07
CA LEU A 33 8.29 6.47 5.31
C LEU A 33 8.17 7.74 6.18
N GLY A 34 8.14 7.61 7.51
CA GLY A 34 7.99 8.74 8.43
C GLY A 34 6.61 9.39 8.38
N ILE A 35 5.60 8.67 7.89
CA ILE A 35 4.24 9.21 7.76
C ILE A 35 3.55 9.18 9.13
N SER A 36 3.05 10.34 9.55
CA SER A 36 2.30 10.47 10.79
C SER A 36 1.00 9.65 10.74
N TRP A 37 0.65 9.04 11.88
CA TRP A 37 -0.53 8.18 12.05
C TRP A 37 -0.54 6.94 11.12
N PRO A 38 0.53 6.13 11.10
CA PRO A 38 0.68 5.02 10.17
C PRO A 38 -0.41 3.96 10.37
N THR A 39 -0.81 3.69 11.62
CA THR A 39 -1.89 2.73 11.93
C THR A 39 -3.23 3.15 11.34
N ALA A 40 -3.63 4.41 11.54
CA ALA A 40 -4.89 4.91 11.02
C ALA A 40 -4.86 4.96 9.49
N ARG A 41 -3.78 5.47 8.89
CA ARG A 41 -3.64 5.57 7.43
C ARG A 41 -3.59 4.22 6.75
N ALA A 42 -2.89 3.24 7.31
CA ALA A 42 -2.89 1.86 6.81
C ALA A 42 -4.30 1.26 6.87
N TRP A 43 -4.98 1.41 8.01
CA TRP A 43 -6.35 0.90 8.16
C TRP A 43 -7.33 1.53 7.17
N TRP A 44 -7.29 2.86 6.99
CA TRP A 44 -8.10 3.56 5.99
C TRP A 44 -7.75 3.14 4.56
N ALA A 45 -6.46 2.96 4.25
CA ALA A 45 -6.01 2.56 2.93
C ALA A 45 -6.44 1.12 2.60
N VAL A 46 -6.28 0.17 3.52
CA VAL A 46 -6.78 -1.20 3.33
C VAL A 46 -8.29 -1.16 3.17
N ARG A 47 -9.03 -0.58 4.13
CA ARG A 47 -10.51 -0.55 4.07
C ARG A 47 -11.09 0.10 2.80
N LYS A 48 -10.40 1.08 2.21
CA LYS A 48 -10.85 1.74 0.97
C LYS A 48 -10.48 0.98 -0.31
N ASN A 49 -9.39 0.22 -0.29
CA ASN A 49 -8.84 -0.41 -1.49
C ASN A 49 -9.01 -1.93 -1.50
N ASP A 50 -9.39 -2.53 -0.37
CA ASP A 50 -9.84 -3.91 -0.21
C ASP A 50 -11.23 -4.03 -0.84
N VAL A 51 -11.25 -4.56 -2.07
CA VAL A 51 -12.47 -4.73 -2.89
C VAL A 51 -13.07 -6.10 -2.65
N ASN A 52 -12.22 -7.08 -2.40
CA ASN A 52 -12.62 -8.47 -2.20
C ASN A 52 -12.96 -8.80 -0.73
N HIS A 53 -12.81 -7.83 0.19
CA HIS A 53 -13.03 -7.94 1.63
C HIS A 53 -12.19 -9.03 2.31
N ASN A 54 -11.02 -9.33 1.75
CA ASN A 54 -10.14 -10.35 2.31
C ASN A 54 -9.21 -9.79 3.40
N HIS A 55 -9.27 -8.49 3.70
CA HIS A 55 -8.40 -7.75 4.64
C HIS A 55 -6.92 -7.65 4.23
N TYR A 56 -6.60 -8.05 3.00
CA TYR A 56 -5.30 -7.90 2.36
C TYR A 56 -5.47 -7.03 1.10
N ILE A 57 -4.36 -6.51 0.60
CA ILE A 57 -4.32 -5.91 -0.74
C ILE A 57 -3.59 -6.90 -1.62
N ASP A 58 -4.33 -7.57 -2.51
CA ASP A 58 -3.79 -8.58 -3.40
C ASP A 58 -4.30 -8.44 -4.85
N GLY A 59 -3.51 -9.01 -5.77
CA GLY A 59 -3.79 -8.92 -7.20
C GLY A 59 -3.56 -7.53 -7.81
N ASP A 60 -3.50 -7.49 -9.14
CA ASP A 60 -3.12 -6.29 -9.90
C ASP A 60 -4.07 -5.11 -9.71
N LEU A 61 -5.37 -5.37 -9.52
CA LEU A 61 -6.40 -4.35 -9.42
C LEU A 61 -6.32 -3.58 -8.09
N GLU A 62 -6.20 -4.29 -6.96
CA GLU A 62 -6.12 -3.67 -5.65
C GLU A 62 -4.78 -2.96 -5.46
N MET A 63 -3.69 -3.55 -5.99
CA MET A 63 -2.38 -2.89 -6.03
C MET A 63 -2.44 -1.56 -6.77
N LYS A 64 -3.15 -1.51 -7.91
CA LYS A 64 -3.32 -0.28 -8.70
C LYS A 64 -4.15 0.76 -7.96
N LYS A 65 -5.24 0.34 -7.30
CA LYS A 65 -6.05 1.23 -6.46
C LYS A 65 -5.25 1.80 -5.28
N LEU A 66 -4.47 0.96 -4.60
CA LEU A 66 -3.58 1.39 -3.53
C LEU A 66 -2.54 2.39 -4.04
N THR A 67 -1.98 2.15 -5.23
CA THR A 67 -1.01 3.06 -5.87
C THR A 67 -1.63 4.44 -6.11
N GLN A 68 -2.83 4.50 -6.66
CA GLN A 68 -3.57 5.75 -6.85
C GLN A 68 -3.90 6.44 -5.52
N TYR A 69 -4.30 5.66 -4.51
CA TYR A 69 -4.61 6.16 -3.19
C TYR A 69 -3.37 6.76 -2.51
N ALA A 70 -2.24 6.06 -2.55
CA ALA A 70 -0.96 6.51 -2.02
C ALA A 70 -0.48 7.79 -2.72
N ALA A 71 -0.65 7.87 -4.04
CA ALA A 71 -0.31 9.07 -4.79
C ALA A 71 -1.14 10.29 -4.36
N LYS A 72 -2.44 10.09 -4.14
CA LYS A 72 -3.37 11.15 -3.75
C LYS A 72 -3.24 11.57 -2.28
N HIS A 73 -2.99 10.62 -1.37
CA HIS A 73 -3.09 10.86 0.08
C HIS A 73 -1.74 10.91 0.79
N TRP A 74 -0.70 10.29 0.24
CA TRP A 74 0.63 10.23 0.86
C TRP A 74 1.67 11.09 0.13
N GLY A 75 1.28 11.80 -0.93
CA GLY A 75 2.17 12.69 -1.69
C GLY A 75 3.24 11.92 -2.47
N VAL A 76 3.05 10.61 -2.63
CA VAL A 76 3.95 9.76 -3.40
C VAL A 76 3.70 10.06 -4.87
N VAL A 77 4.55 10.85 -5.52
CA VAL A 77 4.37 11.14 -6.96
C VAL A 77 4.64 9.86 -7.75
N VAL A 78 3.58 9.13 -8.07
CA VAL A 78 3.60 7.99 -8.99
C VAL A 78 3.44 8.55 -10.40
N ARG A 79 4.53 8.60 -11.16
CA ARG A 79 4.49 8.95 -12.59
C ARG A 79 4.11 7.69 -13.36
N ALA A 80 3.02 7.78 -14.12
CA ALA A 80 2.57 6.72 -15.02
C ALA A 80 3.58 6.55 -16.17
#